data_AF-A0A1X7SRF8-F1
#
_entry.id   AF-A0A1X7SRF8-F1
#
_cell.length_a   1.000
_cell.length_b   1.000
_cell.length_c   1.000
_cell.angle_alpha   90.00
_cell.angle_beta   90.00
_cell.angle_gamma   90.00
#
_symmetry.space_group_name_H-M   'P 1'
#
loop_
_entity.id
_entity.type
_entity.pdbx_description
1 polymer ?
#
loop_
_entity_poly.entity_id
_entity_poly.type
_entity_poly.pdbx_seq_one_letter_code
_entity_poly.pdbx_strand_id
1 'polypeptide(L)' 'MCSELVEKNLINDEVLSFKSALSMVLQEKKRVLIYSGKWDYVCNYFGGRAWAKLVEWEGQ' A
#
# COMPACT_ATOMS: atom_id res chain seq x y z
N MET A 1 -0.04 -16.81 13.47
CA MET A 1 0.50 -17.83 12.54
C MET A 1 -0.39 -17.83 11.31
N CYS A 2 0.19 -17.81 10.11
CA CYS A 2 -0.54 -17.70 8.84
C CYS A 2 -0.91 -19.10 8.28
N SER A 3 -1.85 -19.17 7.33
CA SER A 3 -2.25 -20.42 6.66
C SER A 3 -1.52 -20.58 5.32
N GLU A 4 -0.69 -21.62 5.21
CA GLU A 4 -0.01 -21.95 3.96
C GLU A 4 -0.98 -22.31 2.82
N LEU A 5 -2.14 -22.88 3.16
CA LEU A 5 -3.14 -23.24 2.14
C LEU A 5 -3.68 -21.99 1.45
N VAL A 6 -3.94 -20.93 2.21
CA VAL A 6 -4.44 -19.67 1.66
C VAL A 6 -3.37 -19.01 0.79
N GLU A 7 -2.12 -18.99 1.25
CA GLU A 7 -1.00 -18.44 0.49
C GLU A 7 -0.82 -19.16 -0.86
N LYS A 8 -0.80 -20.50 -0.85
CA LYS A 8 -0.64 -21.30 -2.09
C LYS A 8 -1.76 -21.07 -3.09
N ASN A 9 -2.99 -20.85 -2.61
CA ASN A 9 -4.13 -20.56 -3.49
C ASN A 9 -4.05 -19.18 -4.15
N LEU A 10 -3.24 -18.26 -3.62
CA LEU A 10 -3.03 -16.91 -4.14
C LEU A 10 -1.62 -16.71 -4.73
N ILE A 11 -0.87 -17.79 -5.01
CA ILE A 11 0.53 -17.68 -5.46
C ILE A 11 0.69 -16.99 -6.82
N ASN A 12 -0.37 -16.97 -7.62
CA ASN A 12 -0.40 -16.29 -8.92
C ASN A 12 -0.99 -14.87 -8.85
N ASP A 13 -1.36 -14.39 -7.66
CA ASP A 13 -1.83 -13.01 -7.49
C ASP A 13 -0.62 -12.06 -7.49
N GLU A 14 -0.51 -11.25 -8.53
CA GLU A 14 0.58 -10.28 -8.63
C GLU A 14 0.41 -9.14 -7.62
N VAL A 15 1.53 -8.74 -6.98
CA VAL A 15 1.56 -7.54 -6.13
C VAL A 15 1.60 -6.30 -7.02
N LEU A 16 0.44 -5.69 -7.22
CA LEU A 16 0.28 -4.45 -7.97
C LEU A 16 0.36 -3.20 -7.08
N SER A 17 0.60 -2.05 -7.71
CA SER A 17 0.60 -0.76 -7.02
C SER A 17 -0.82 -0.23 -6.83
N PHE A 18 -1.20 0.06 -5.58
CA PHE A 18 -2.52 0.57 -5.22
C PHE A 18 -2.66 2.11 -5.29
N LYS A 19 -1.79 2.81 -6.03
CA LYS A 19 -1.79 4.29 -6.07
C LYS A 19 -3.13 4.84 -6.56
N SER A 20 -3.65 4.29 -7.66
CA SER A 20 -4.93 4.71 -8.23
C SER A 20 -6.09 4.47 -7.26
N ALA A 21 -6.10 3.32 -6.58
CA ALA A 21 -7.09 3.01 -5.56
C ALA A 21 -7.05 4.01 -4.39
N LEU A 22 -5.85 4.38 -3.93
CA LEU A 22 -5.69 5.39 -2.91
C LEU A 22 -6.15 6.78 -3.39
N SER A 23 -5.82 7.17 -4.62
CA SER A 23 -6.30 8.43 -5.21
C SER A 23 -7.83 8.52 -5.21
N MET A 24 -8.54 7.44 -5.55
CA MET A 24 -10.00 7.38 -5.49
C MET A 24 -10.54 7.61 -4.08
N VAL A 25 -9.94 6.98 -3.06
CA VAL A 25 -10.34 7.17 -1.65
C VAL A 25 -10.13 8.62 -1.20
N LEU A 26 -9.05 9.26 -1.63
CA LEU A 26 -8.74 10.64 -1.29
C LEU A 26 -9.67 11.64 -2.00
N GLN A 27 -10.09 11.36 -3.24
CA GLN A 27 -11.09 12.16 -3.97
C GLN A 27 -12.44 12.21 -3.25
N GLU A 28 -12.80 11.15 -2.52
CA GLU A 28 -13.99 11.14 -1.65
C GLU A 28 -13.81 11.92 -0.34
N LYS A 29 -12.72 12.70 -0.23
CA LYS A 29 -12.36 13.52 0.95
C LYS A 29 -12.20 12.70 2.22
N LYS A 30 -11.79 11.44 2.10
CA LYS A 30 -11.49 10.58 3.25
C LYS A 30 -10.06 10.84 3.74
N ARG A 31 -9.87 10.78 5.06
CA ARG A 31 -8.53 10.88 5.67
C ARG A 31 -7.87 9.51 5.68
N VAL A 32 -6.64 9.42 5.18
CA VAL A 32 -5.86 8.19 5.15
C VAL A 32 -4.56 8.39 5.93
N LEU A 33 -4.20 7.42 6.76
CA LEU A 33 -2.91 7.36 7.47
C LEU A 33 -2.11 6.17 6.94
N ILE A 34 -0.92 6.44 6.42
CA ILE A 34 0.06 5.43 6.05
C ILE A 34 1.18 5.47 7.09
N TYR A 35 1.48 4.32 7.70
CA TYR A 35 2.55 4.19 8.68
C TYR A 35 3.42 2.98 8.34
N SER A 36 4.70 3.05 8.70
CA SER A 36 5.66 1.97 8.48
C SER A 36 6.58 1.86 9.69
N GLY A 37 6.92 0.63 10.06
CA GLY A 37 7.95 0.37 11.07
C GLY A 37 9.32 0.81 10.56
N LYS A 38 10.11 1.50 11.38
CA LYS A 38 11.45 1.99 11.00
C LYS A 38 12.41 0.85 10.60
N TRP A 39 12.21 -0.34 11.16
CA TRP A 39 13.10 -1.50 11.01
C TRP A 39 12.49 -2.64 10.19
N ASP A 40 11.34 -2.44 9.55
CA ASP A 40 10.78 -3.43 8.62
C ASP A 40 11.63 -3.45 7.35
N TYR A 41 12.09 -4.64 6.94
CA TYR A 41 12.85 -4.83 5.71
C TYR A 41 11.95 -5.09 4.50
N VAL A 42 10.89 -5.88 4.66
CA VAL A 42 10.03 -6.36 3.56
C VAL A 42 9.18 -5.20 3.03
N CYS A 43 8.48 -4.49 3.92
CA CYS A 43 7.64 -3.34 3.59
C CYS A 43 8.23 -2.06 4.16
N ASN A 44 9.49 -1.79 3.81
CA ASN A 44 10.30 -0.82 4.52
C ASN A 44 9.78 0.63 4.45
N TYR A 45 10.16 1.39 5.47
CA TYR A 45 9.81 2.81 5.62
C TYR A 45 10.18 3.67 4.41
N PHE A 46 11.35 3.44 3.79
CA PHE A 46 11.79 4.26 2.67
C PHE A 46 10.92 4.05 1.44
N GLY A 47 10.61 2.79 1.12
CA GLY A 47 9.71 2.39 0.03
C GLY A 47 8.30 2.91 0.24
N GLY A 48 7.71 2.68 1.43
CA GLY A 48 6.37 3.16 1.76
C GLY A 48 6.26 4.69 1.70
N ARG A 49 7.26 5.41 2.22
CA ARG A 49 7.29 6.87 2.18
C ARG A 49 7.46 7.40 0.75
N ALA A 50 8.34 6.81 -0.06
CA ALA A 50 8.53 7.22 -1.45
C ALA A 50 7.26 6.96 -2.27
N TRP A 51 6.65 5.80 -2.09
CA TRP A 51 5.40 5.44 -2.75
C TRP A 51 4.27 6.44 -2.42
N ALA A 52 4.07 6.75 -1.13
CA ALA A 52 3.01 7.66 -0.67
C ALA A 52 3.16 9.08 -1.21
N LYS A 53 4.39 9.58 -1.38
CA LYS A 53 4.67 10.91 -1.94
C LYS A 53 4.39 11.02 -3.44
N LEU A 54 4.35 9.89 -4.14
CA LEU A 54 4.11 9.81 -5.58
C LEU A 54 2.65 9.43 -5.91
N VAL A 55 1.77 9.44 -4.90
CA VAL A 55 0.32 9.30 -5.13
C VAL A 55 -0.16 10.70 -5.50
N GLU A 56 -0.81 10.83 -6.65
CA GLU A 56 -1.40 12.09 -7.11
C GLU A 56 -2.91 12.05 -6.85
N TRP A 57 -3.47 13.16 -6.34
CA TRP A 57 -4.92 13.29 -6.16
C TRP A 57 -5.35 14.76 -6.24
N GLU A 58 -6.64 15.00 -6.44
CA GLU A 58 -7.19 16.35 -6.53
C GLU A 58 -7.12 17.07 -5.17
N GLY A 59 -6.47 18.24 -5.15
CA GLY A 59 -6.32 19.05 -3.94
C GLY A 59 -4.98 18.89 -3.21
N GLN A 60 -4.01 18.21 -3.83
CA GLN A 60 -2.59 18.32 -3.48
C GLN A 60 -1.94 19.54 -4.14
#